data_AF-A0AA43L969-F1
#
_entry.id   AF-A0AA43L969-F1
#
_cell.length_a   1.000
_cell.length_b   1.000
_cell.length_c   1.000
_cell.angle_alpha   90.00
_cell.angle_beta   90.00
_cell.angle_gamma   90.00
#
_symmetry.space_group_name_H-M   'P 1'
#
loop_
_entity.id
_entity.type
_entity.pdbx_description
1 polymer ?
#
loop_
_entity_poly.entity_id
_entity_poly.type
_entity_poly.pdbx_seq_one_letter_code
_entity_poly.pdbx_strand_id
1 'polypeptide(L)'
;MLQYVIALLFLLVLYWAFASIFVSEKKYRSQAYVTNGKQATWKQVAEMMEGAAKRKVKLSHNQKDVLEKMLYRVGWKEAPEDIAAQQLMLGGIAMVGLSLFGIFSGSTVLLFFAVVAGFVFYRYPVNRLKKAVAYKEKQASIYLPDFIELLILLFSAGLTPYEAIKRATEQSPDVLRLDCERLSNDLDIMTEQQALNRFAENVGIGAAKRFVFAMKQAMDMSKKEANQIFNRQSVLMREMRIQNQRKIIKERPARLQLISSGVYAFVLLLPIAIIGVAFVKSMGAMI
;
A
#
# COMPACT_ATOMS: atom_id res chain seq x y z
N MET A 1 -8.59 41.55 1.25
CA MET A 1 -7.15 41.22 1.04
C MET A 1 -6.72 40.10 1.99
N LEU A 2 -6.84 40.28 3.31
CA LEU A 2 -6.42 39.29 4.31
C LEU A 2 -7.09 37.90 4.16
N GLN A 3 -8.41 37.86 3.89
CA GLN A 3 -9.16 36.60 3.72
C GLN A 3 -8.69 35.76 2.50
N TYR A 4 -8.28 36.41 1.41
CA TYR A 4 -7.78 35.72 0.22
C TYR A 4 -6.36 35.17 0.45
N VAL A 5 -5.52 35.92 1.17
CA VAL A 5 -4.18 35.46 1.56
C VAL A 5 -4.28 34.25 2.50
N ILE A 6 -5.25 34.26 3.42
CA ILE A 6 -5.53 33.12 4.32
C ILE A 6 -6.06 31.91 3.54
N ALA A 7 -7.00 32.11 2.60
CA ALA A 7 -7.50 31.03 1.76
C ALA A 7 -6.40 30.43 0.85
N LEU A 8 -5.46 31.26 0.39
CA LEU A 8 -4.35 30.86 -0.48
C LEU A 8 -3.25 30.14 0.31
N LEU A 9 -2.93 30.60 1.53
CA LEU A 9 -2.09 29.86 2.48
C LEU A 9 -2.72 28.52 2.87
N PHE A 10 -4.03 28.48 3.04
CA PHE A 10 -4.75 27.26 3.35
C PHE A 10 -4.75 26.27 2.18
N LEU A 11 -4.91 26.75 0.93
CA LEU A 11 -4.71 25.95 -0.28
C LEU A 11 -3.27 25.46 -0.43
N LEU A 12 -2.28 26.27 -0.04
CA LEU A 12 -0.87 25.88 0.00
C LEU A 12 -0.61 24.78 1.04
N VAL A 13 -1.22 24.88 2.22
CA VAL A 13 -1.14 23.86 3.27
C VAL A 13 -1.87 22.59 2.85
N LEU A 14 -3.03 22.70 2.19
CA LEU A 14 -3.75 21.56 1.61
C LEU A 14 -2.96 20.90 0.50
N TYR A 15 -2.35 21.69 -0.39
CA TYR A 15 -1.49 21.20 -1.46
C TYR A 15 -0.22 20.56 -0.90
N TRP A 16 0.41 21.15 0.12
CA TRP A 16 1.58 20.58 0.79
C TRP A 16 1.23 19.30 1.57
N ALA A 17 0.08 19.25 2.23
CA ALA A 17 -0.45 18.03 2.85
C ALA A 17 -0.73 16.96 1.78
N PHE A 18 -1.34 17.34 0.65
CA PHE A 18 -1.61 16.43 -0.47
C PHE A 18 -0.31 15.94 -1.15
N ALA A 19 0.64 16.84 -1.36
CA ALA A 19 1.94 16.55 -1.97
C ALA A 19 2.82 15.71 -1.05
N SER A 20 2.84 15.97 0.27
CA SER A 20 3.58 15.13 1.23
C SER A 20 2.99 13.72 1.34
N ILE A 21 1.67 13.57 1.19
CA ILE A 21 0.99 12.27 1.07
C ILE A 21 1.42 11.53 -0.21
N PHE A 22 1.66 12.23 -1.32
CA PHE A 22 2.18 11.64 -2.57
C PHE A 22 3.70 11.40 -2.56
N VAL A 23 4.50 12.27 -1.94
CA VAL A 23 5.97 12.18 -1.84
C VAL A 23 6.42 11.07 -0.87
N SER A 24 5.53 10.62 0.03
CA SER A 24 5.75 9.41 0.86
C SER A 24 5.99 8.12 0.05
N GLU A 25 5.83 8.16 -1.29
CA GLU A 25 6.29 7.11 -2.21
C GLU A 25 7.75 6.65 -1.99
N LYS A 26 8.63 7.52 -1.46
CA LYS A 26 10.05 7.16 -1.24
C LYS A 26 10.32 6.34 0.03
N LYS A 27 9.40 6.27 1.00
CA LYS A 27 9.69 5.71 2.34
C LYS A 27 9.01 4.38 2.67
N TYR A 28 8.45 3.68 1.69
CA TYR A 28 8.03 2.27 1.84
C TYR A 28 9.18 1.26 1.68
N ARG A 29 10.43 1.74 1.59
CA ARG A 29 11.64 0.90 1.45
C ARG A 29 12.19 0.32 2.76
N SER A 30 11.68 0.68 3.94
CA SER A 30 12.29 0.17 5.20
C SER A 30 11.41 0.13 6.46
N GLN A 31 10.12 0.48 6.41
CA GLN A 31 9.31 0.66 7.63
C GLN A 31 8.26 -0.42 7.92
N ALA A 32 8.31 -1.57 7.25
CA ALA A 32 7.50 -2.73 7.67
C ALA A 32 8.03 -3.42 8.96
N TYR A 33 9.21 -3.04 9.47
CA TYR A 33 9.79 -3.61 10.69
C TYR A 33 10.18 -2.60 11.78
N VAL A 34 9.75 -1.33 11.70
CA VAL A 34 9.99 -0.35 12.79
C VAL A 34 8.70 0.37 13.15
N THR A 35 7.75 -0.38 13.71
CA THR A 35 6.75 0.19 14.62
C THR A 35 7.37 0.35 16.00
N ASN A 36 8.13 1.43 16.24
CA ASN A 36 8.57 1.73 17.61
C ASN A 36 8.78 3.20 17.97
N GLY A 37 8.35 4.16 17.14
CA GLY A 37 8.52 5.59 17.44
C GLY A 37 7.23 6.39 17.56
N LYS A 38 6.22 6.11 16.71
CA LYS A 38 4.97 6.88 16.66
C LYS A 38 3.76 6.13 17.26
N GLN A 39 3.92 4.86 17.61
CA GLN A 39 2.82 4.06 18.14
C GLN A 39 2.40 4.49 19.55
N ALA A 40 3.28 5.10 20.34
CA ALA A 40 3.00 5.53 21.72
C ALA A 40 1.96 6.67 21.80
N THR A 41 2.05 7.66 20.91
CA THR A 41 1.07 8.78 20.88
C THR A 41 -0.28 8.35 20.33
N TRP A 42 -0.29 7.44 19.36
CA TRP A 42 -1.53 6.89 18.81
C TRP A 42 -2.18 5.87 19.74
N LYS A 43 -1.42 5.13 20.55
CA LYS A 43 -1.97 4.22 21.57
C LYS A 43 -2.74 4.96 22.65
N GLN A 44 -2.20 6.06 23.17
CA GLN A 44 -2.88 6.84 24.22
C GLN A 44 -4.19 7.46 23.73
N VAL A 45 -4.21 7.99 22.50
CA VAL A 45 -5.43 8.53 21.88
C VAL A 45 -6.40 7.42 21.46
N ALA A 46 -5.88 6.27 21.00
CA ALA A 46 -6.68 5.10 20.67
C ALA A 46 -7.29 4.46 21.92
N GLU A 47 -6.59 4.38 23.05
CA GLU A 47 -7.09 3.84 24.31
C GLU A 47 -8.18 4.73 24.93
N MET A 48 -8.01 6.07 24.91
CA MET A 48 -9.06 7.01 25.35
C MET A 48 -10.34 6.90 24.52
N MET A 49 -10.24 6.50 23.25
CA MET A 49 -11.36 6.48 22.32
C MET A 49 -11.82 5.06 21.96
N GLU A 50 -11.08 4.01 22.29
CA GLU A 50 -11.46 2.59 22.17
C GLU A 50 -12.72 2.33 22.99
N GLY A 51 -12.82 2.95 24.18
CA GLY A 51 -14.01 2.91 25.02
C GLY A 51 -15.26 3.52 24.35
N ALA A 52 -15.08 4.51 23.47
CA ALA A 52 -16.17 5.16 22.74
C ALA A 52 -16.47 4.51 21.38
N ALA A 53 -15.44 4.03 20.67
CA ALA A 53 -15.53 3.50 19.31
C ALA A 53 -15.94 2.01 19.26
N LYS A 54 -15.45 1.17 20.20
CA LYS A 54 -15.83 -0.26 20.28
C LYS A 54 -17.34 -0.45 20.49
N ARG A 55 -18.02 0.55 21.04
CA ARG A 55 -19.46 0.49 21.35
C ARG A 55 -20.37 0.76 20.15
N LYS A 56 -19.87 1.32 19.03
CA LYS A 56 -20.75 1.77 17.92
C LYS A 56 -20.31 1.47 16.49
N VAL A 57 -19.06 1.11 16.22
CA VAL A 57 -18.64 0.81 14.83
C VAL A 57 -18.92 -0.66 14.49
N LYS A 58 -20.17 -0.98 14.15
CA LYS A 58 -20.52 -2.25 13.50
C LYS A 58 -20.09 -2.18 12.03
N LEU A 59 -18.89 -2.65 11.72
CA LEU A 59 -18.47 -2.90 10.34
C LEU A 59 -19.37 -3.97 9.71
N SER A 60 -19.74 -3.77 8.45
CA SER A 60 -20.39 -4.83 7.65
C SER A 60 -19.45 -6.03 7.51
N HIS A 61 -19.99 -7.25 7.57
CA HIS A 61 -19.21 -8.50 7.54
C HIS A 61 -18.23 -8.53 6.34
N ASN A 62 -18.71 -8.17 5.14
CA ASN A 62 -17.89 -8.09 3.94
C ASN A 62 -16.74 -7.07 4.02
N GLN A 63 -16.94 -5.93 4.70
CA GLN A 63 -15.89 -4.90 4.82
C GLN A 63 -14.80 -5.34 5.80
N LYS A 64 -15.20 -6.01 6.88
CA LYS A 64 -14.28 -6.58 7.87
C LYS A 64 -13.38 -7.63 7.22
N ASP A 65 -13.94 -8.57 6.48
CA ASP A 65 -13.18 -9.64 5.81
C ASP A 65 -12.16 -9.08 4.79
N VAL A 66 -12.55 -8.04 4.04
CA VAL A 66 -11.66 -7.39 3.08
C VAL A 66 -10.49 -6.69 3.79
N LEU A 67 -10.77 -5.95 4.87
CA LEU A 67 -9.74 -5.28 5.66
C LEU A 67 -8.81 -6.28 6.33
N GLU A 68 -9.35 -7.34 6.90
CA GLU A 68 -8.59 -8.42 7.54
C GLU A 68 -7.65 -9.10 6.54
N LYS A 69 -8.14 -9.44 5.34
CA LYS A 69 -7.29 -9.99 4.27
C LYS A 69 -6.16 -9.03 3.88
N MET A 70 -6.43 -7.74 3.78
CA MET A 70 -5.40 -6.74 3.47
C MET A 70 -4.38 -6.58 4.59
N LEU A 71 -4.82 -6.54 5.85
CA LEU A 71 -3.96 -6.44 7.03
C LEU A 71 -3.09 -7.69 7.17
N TYR A 72 -3.69 -8.87 7.01
CA TYR A 72 -2.98 -10.13 6.96
C TYR A 72 -1.94 -10.13 5.84
N ARG A 73 -2.28 -9.70 4.61
CA ARG A 73 -1.31 -9.64 3.51
C ARG A 73 -0.09 -8.79 3.87
N VAL A 74 -0.27 -7.61 4.47
CA VAL A 74 0.85 -6.71 4.82
C VAL A 74 1.57 -7.15 6.10
N GLY A 75 0.93 -7.95 6.95
CA GLY A 75 1.48 -8.39 8.25
C GLY A 75 1.31 -7.34 9.35
N TRP A 76 0.37 -6.42 9.18
CA TRP A 76 0.07 -5.42 10.21
C TRP A 76 -0.75 -6.06 11.32
N LYS A 77 -0.37 -5.78 12.58
CA LYS A 77 -1.07 -6.27 13.78
C LYS A 77 -2.28 -5.42 14.17
N GLU A 78 -2.64 -4.43 13.36
CA GLU A 78 -3.80 -3.54 13.60
C GLU A 78 -5.10 -4.32 13.37
N ALA A 79 -6.13 -4.05 14.18
CA ALA A 79 -7.44 -4.65 13.97
C ALA A 79 -8.20 -3.93 12.83
N PRO A 80 -9.08 -4.60 12.08
CA PRO A 80 -9.97 -3.95 11.10
C PRO A 80 -10.77 -2.79 11.71
N GLU A 81 -11.13 -2.92 12.99
CA GLU A 81 -11.83 -1.92 13.78
C GLU A 81 -10.98 -0.66 14.01
N ASP A 82 -9.67 -0.80 14.18
CA ASP A 82 -8.74 0.32 14.37
C ASP A 82 -8.62 1.16 13.09
N ILE A 83 -8.60 0.50 11.92
CA ILE A 83 -8.60 1.20 10.63
C ILE A 83 -9.89 2.00 10.47
N ALA A 84 -11.05 1.41 10.78
CA ALA A 84 -12.33 2.11 10.71
C ALA A 84 -12.43 3.27 11.72
N ALA A 85 -11.89 3.09 12.92
CA ALA A 85 -11.78 4.15 13.92
C ALA A 85 -10.90 5.30 13.42
N GLN A 86 -9.75 5.00 12.81
CA GLN A 86 -8.90 6.01 12.17
C GLN A 86 -9.63 6.77 11.05
N GLN A 87 -10.47 6.10 10.25
CA GLN A 87 -11.26 6.77 9.22
C GLN A 87 -12.24 7.78 9.81
N LEU A 88 -13.00 7.38 10.83
CA LEU A 88 -13.97 8.25 11.50
C LEU A 88 -13.29 9.38 12.26
N MET A 89 -12.17 9.11 12.92
CA MET A 89 -11.40 10.12 13.64
C MET A 89 -10.82 11.15 12.68
N LEU A 90 -10.06 10.72 11.67
CA LEU A 90 -9.39 11.66 10.76
C LEU A 90 -10.42 12.43 9.92
N GLY A 91 -11.45 11.75 9.41
CA GLY A 91 -12.54 12.40 8.68
C GLY A 91 -13.35 13.34 9.56
N GLY A 92 -13.70 12.91 10.77
CA GLY A 92 -14.49 13.68 11.73
C GLY A 92 -13.76 14.90 12.27
N ILE A 93 -12.49 14.76 12.68
CA ILE A 93 -11.67 15.88 13.16
C ILE A 93 -11.45 16.90 12.03
N ALA A 94 -11.14 16.44 10.81
CA ALA A 94 -10.96 17.34 9.67
C ALA A 94 -12.26 18.09 9.33
N MET A 95 -13.40 17.39 9.34
CA MET A 95 -14.70 17.98 9.03
C MET A 95 -15.14 18.98 10.11
N VAL A 96 -15.08 18.60 11.40
CA VAL A 96 -15.50 19.46 12.52
C VAL A 96 -14.57 20.65 12.67
N GLY A 97 -13.25 20.44 12.64
CA GLY A 97 -12.27 21.51 12.80
C GLY A 97 -12.38 22.58 11.71
N LEU A 98 -12.51 22.16 10.45
CA LEU A 98 -12.65 23.09 9.33
C LEU A 98 -14.03 23.74 9.25
N SER A 99 -15.08 23.03 9.69
CA SER A 99 -16.42 23.63 9.77
C SER A 99 -16.47 24.72 10.83
N LEU A 100 -15.92 24.48 12.03
CA LEU A 100 -15.83 25.49 13.09
C LEU A 100 -15.01 26.70 12.64
N PHE A 101 -13.89 26.47 11.95
CA PHE A 101 -13.08 27.55 11.39
C PHE A 101 -13.80 28.34 10.28
N GLY A 102 -14.57 27.65 9.44
CA GLY A 102 -15.41 28.27 8.41
C GLY A 102 -16.53 29.14 8.98
N ILE A 103 -17.19 28.69 10.06
CA ILE A 103 -18.22 29.46 10.77
C ILE A 103 -17.60 30.70 11.41
N PHE A 104 -16.48 30.56 12.11
CA PHE A 104 -15.81 31.68 12.79
C PHE A 104 -15.28 32.75 11.83
N SER A 105 -14.86 32.34 10.64
CA SER A 105 -14.35 33.25 9.59
C SER A 105 -15.44 33.83 8.68
N GLY A 106 -16.69 33.37 8.80
CA GLY A 106 -17.83 33.79 7.97
C GLY A 106 -17.71 33.38 6.49
N SER A 107 -16.88 32.38 6.18
CA SER A 107 -16.56 32.00 4.79
C SER A 107 -17.28 30.71 4.38
N THR A 108 -18.26 30.84 3.48
CA THR A 108 -18.95 29.70 2.86
C THR A 108 -18.00 28.80 2.08
N VAL A 109 -16.90 29.36 1.56
CA VAL A 109 -15.86 28.61 0.84
C VAL A 109 -15.15 27.62 1.77
N LEU A 110 -14.86 28.01 3.01
CA LEU A 110 -14.20 27.14 3.99
C LEU A 110 -15.11 25.99 4.45
N LEU A 111 -16.42 26.20 4.50
CA LEU A 111 -17.39 25.14 4.76
C LEU A 111 -17.40 24.08 3.65
N PHE A 112 -17.33 24.50 2.38
CA PHE A 112 -17.21 23.57 1.27
C PHE A 112 -15.92 22.75 1.35
N PHE A 113 -14.78 23.41 1.65
CA PHE A 113 -13.51 22.72 1.85
C PHE A 113 -13.52 21.77 3.06
N ALA A 114 -14.28 22.06 4.12
CA ALA A 114 -14.42 21.18 5.27
C ALA A 114 -15.03 19.82 4.89
N VAL A 115 -16.06 19.84 4.03
CA VAL A 115 -16.71 18.62 3.53
C VAL A 115 -15.75 17.82 2.65
N VAL A 116 -15.07 18.49 1.72
CA VAL A 116 -14.10 17.84 0.82
C VAL A 116 -12.93 17.25 1.61
N ALA A 117 -12.36 17.99 2.55
CA ALA A 117 -11.26 17.53 3.39
C ALA A 117 -11.71 16.36 4.27
N GLY A 118 -12.86 16.44 4.94
CA GLY A 118 -13.41 15.35 5.74
C GLY A 118 -13.54 14.05 4.94
N PHE A 119 -14.03 14.14 3.70
CA PHE A 119 -14.12 12.99 2.80
C PHE A 119 -12.75 12.42 2.41
N VAL A 120 -11.78 13.28 2.08
CA VAL A 120 -10.41 12.86 1.72
C VAL A 120 -9.72 12.16 2.90
N PHE A 121 -9.79 12.75 4.10
CA PHE A 121 -9.18 12.18 5.30
C PHE A 121 -9.87 10.89 5.75
N TYR A 122 -11.19 10.76 5.55
CA TYR A 122 -11.90 9.51 5.78
C TYR A 122 -11.42 8.36 4.89
N ARG A 123 -11.05 8.65 3.63
CA ARG A 123 -10.54 7.63 2.68
C ARG A 123 -9.05 7.29 2.86
N TYR A 124 -8.31 8.14 3.56
CA TYR A 124 -6.86 8.03 3.68
C TYR A 124 -6.38 6.68 4.27
N PRO A 125 -6.90 6.17 5.40
CA PRO A 125 -6.42 4.92 6.01
C PRO A 125 -6.56 3.70 5.10
N VAL A 126 -7.70 3.55 4.43
CA VAL A 126 -7.95 2.44 3.49
C VAL A 126 -7.06 2.58 2.26
N ASN A 127 -6.88 3.79 1.73
CA ASN A 127 -5.99 4.02 0.61
C ASN A 127 -4.52 3.71 0.97
N ARG A 128 -4.09 4.03 2.20
CA ARG A 128 -2.76 3.67 2.73
C ARG A 128 -2.57 2.15 2.73
N LEU A 129 -3.55 1.41 3.25
CA LEU A 129 -3.51 -0.05 3.30
C LEU A 129 -3.48 -0.66 1.89
N LYS A 130 -4.35 -0.20 0.99
CA LYS A 130 -4.37 -0.66 -0.41
C LYS A 130 -3.04 -0.42 -1.12
N LYS A 131 -2.42 0.75 -0.90
CA LYS A 131 -1.09 1.05 -1.46
C LYS A 131 -0.02 0.11 -0.88
N ALA A 132 -0.07 -0.18 0.41
CA ALA A 132 0.87 -1.12 1.05
C ALA A 132 0.72 -2.55 0.49
N VAL A 133 -0.51 -3.03 0.28
CA VAL A 133 -0.80 -4.32 -0.37
C VAL A 133 -0.24 -4.33 -1.79
N ALA A 134 -0.58 -3.34 -2.61
CA ALA A 134 -0.12 -3.26 -4.00
C ALA A 134 1.41 -3.18 -4.09
N TYR A 135 2.06 -2.47 -3.15
CA TYR A 135 3.51 -2.43 -3.06
C TYR A 135 4.09 -3.81 -2.72
N LYS A 136 3.53 -4.50 -1.72
CA LYS A 136 3.99 -5.85 -1.34
C LYS A 136 3.81 -6.84 -2.49
N GLU A 137 2.67 -6.80 -3.20
CA GLU A 137 2.43 -7.63 -4.39
C GLU A 137 3.40 -7.31 -5.52
N LYS A 138 3.68 -6.03 -5.78
CA LYS A 138 4.67 -5.63 -6.79
C LYS A 138 6.05 -6.17 -6.44
N GLN A 139 6.45 -6.04 -5.18
CA GLN A 139 7.73 -6.53 -4.71
C GLN A 139 7.80 -8.06 -4.77
N ALA A 140 6.78 -8.77 -4.31
CA ALA A 140 6.70 -10.22 -4.46
C ALA A 140 6.78 -10.64 -5.94
N SER A 141 6.14 -9.94 -6.87
CA SER A 141 6.27 -10.24 -8.31
C SER A 141 7.70 -10.12 -8.83
N ILE A 142 8.55 -9.28 -8.23
CA ILE A 142 9.95 -9.06 -8.61
C ILE A 142 10.85 -10.18 -8.06
N TYR A 143 10.66 -10.55 -6.79
CA TYR A 143 11.55 -11.47 -6.07
C TYR A 143 11.09 -12.94 -6.08
N LEU A 144 9.82 -13.20 -6.39
CA LEU A 144 9.27 -14.55 -6.46
C LEU A 144 9.98 -15.46 -7.48
N PRO A 145 10.38 -14.99 -8.68
CA PRO A 145 11.14 -15.81 -9.62
C PRO A 145 12.43 -16.38 -9.01
N ASP A 146 13.15 -15.57 -8.23
CA ASP A 146 14.41 -15.98 -7.60
C ASP A 146 14.19 -17.05 -6.52
N PHE A 147 13.13 -16.89 -5.73
CA PHE A 147 12.71 -17.88 -4.74
C PHE A 147 12.29 -19.21 -5.40
N ILE A 148 11.57 -19.15 -6.52
CA ILE A 148 11.15 -20.32 -7.29
C ILE A 148 12.35 -21.04 -7.91
N GLU A 149 13.31 -20.31 -8.48
CA GLU A 149 14.54 -20.88 -9.03
C GLU A 149 15.34 -21.63 -7.96
N LEU A 150 15.43 -21.07 -6.74
CA LEU A 150 16.04 -21.74 -5.60
C LEU A 150 15.31 -23.04 -5.24
N LEU A 151 13.98 -23.02 -5.17
CA LEU A 151 13.19 -24.24 -4.93
C LEU A 151 13.48 -25.31 -5.99
N ILE A 152 13.41 -24.96 -7.27
CA ILE A 152 13.66 -25.87 -8.38
C ILE A 152 15.08 -26.47 -8.30
N LEU A 153 16.08 -25.66 -7.92
CA LEU A 153 17.45 -26.12 -7.72
C LEU A 153 17.53 -27.16 -6.61
N LEU A 154 16.88 -26.92 -5.46
CA LEU A 154 16.87 -27.85 -4.34
C LEU A 154 16.15 -29.17 -4.68
N PHE A 155 15.04 -29.10 -5.42
CA PHE A 155 14.36 -30.29 -5.94
C PHE A 155 15.23 -31.08 -6.92
N SER A 156 15.92 -30.37 -7.82
CA SER A 156 16.83 -30.98 -8.79
C SER A 156 18.04 -31.64 -8.12
N ALA A 157 18.47 -31.12 -6.97
CA ALA A 157 19.48 -31.72 -6.10
C ALA A 157 18.97 -32.98 -5.35
N GLY A 158 17.69 -33.32 -5.48
CA GLY A 158 17.10 -34.53 -4.90
C GLY A 158 16.56 -34.38 -3.49
N LEU A 159 16.41 -33.16 -2.98
CA LEU A 159 15.73 -32.93 -1.70
C LEU A 159 14.25 -33.31 -1.78
N THR A 160 13.71 -33.78 -0.67
CA THR A 160 12.26 -34.01 -0.55
C THR A 160 11.49 -32.68 -0.61
N PRO A 161 10.18 -32.70 -0.95
CA PRO A 161 9.39 -31.48 -0.98
C PRO A 161 9.40 -30.68 0.30
N TYR A 162 9.29 -31.34 1.44
CA TYR A 162 9.36 -30.70 2.75
C TYR A 162 10.73 -30.00 2.96
N GLU A 163 11.83 -30.71 2.75
CA GLU A 163 13.19 -30.17 2.96
C GLU A 163 13.53 -29.03 2.00
N ALA A 164 13.17 -29.18 0.73
CA ALA A 164 13.42 -28.18 -0.30
C ALA A 164 12.67 -26.87 0.03
N ILE A 165 11.39 -26.96 0.43
CA ILE A 165 10.62 -25.77 0.76
C ILE A 165 11.16 -25.13 2.04
N LYS A 166 11.42 -25.90 3.09
CA LYS A 166 11.94 -25.37 4.36
C LYS A 166 13.27 -24.63 4.15
N ARG A 167 14.20 -25.25 3.43
CA ARG A 167 15.50 -24.63 3.12
C ARG A 167 15.39 -23.41 2.21
N ALA A 168 14.46 -23.39 1.25
CA ALA A 168 14.23 -22.20 0.43
C ALA A 168 13.62 -21.04 1.26
N THR A 169 12.74 -21.34 2.23
CA THR A 169 12.15 -20.30 3.08
C THR A 169 13.19 -19.63 3.99
N GLU A 170 14.19 -20.38 4.48
CA GLU A 170 15.31 -19.85 5.28
C GLU A 170 16.21 -18.90 4.48
N GLN A 171 16.37 -19.13 3.18
CA GLN A 171 17.20 -18.31 2.29
C GLN A 171 16.41 -17.24 1.55
N SER A 172 15.16 -16.99 1.96
CA SER A 172 14.27 -16.07 1.25
C SER A 172 14.71 -14.60 1.43
N PRO A 173 14.51 -13.75 0.39
CA PRO A 173 14.74 -12.31 0.52
C PRO A 173 13.82 -11.70 1.59
N ASP A 174 14.30 -10.68 2.30
CA ASP A 174 13.52 -9.96 3.33
C ASP A 174 12.11 -9.52 2.89
N VAL A 175 11.96 -9.24 1.61
CA VAL A 175 10.70 -8.84 0.99
C VAL A 175 9.64 -9.94 1.03
N LEU A 176 10.06 -11.20 0.87
CA LEU A 176 9.20 -12.38 0.90
C LEU A 176 9.19 -13.06 2.27
N ARG A 177 10.03 -12.62 3.21
CA ARG A 177 10.22 -13.25 4.52
C ARG A 177 8.91 -13.55 5.25
N LEU A 178 7.97 -12.60 5.33
CA LEU A 178 6.68 -12.87 5.97
C LEU A 178 5.88 -13.98 5.27
N ASP A 179 5.92 -14.03 3.94
CA ASP A 179 5.19 -15.03 3.16
C ASP A 179 5.86 -16.41 3.29
N CYS A 180 7.19 -16.44 3.36
CA CYS A 180 8.00 -17.64 3.59
C CYS A 180 7.91 -18.16 5.04
N GLU A 181 7.90 -17.30 6.05
CA GLU A 181 7.66 -17.66 7.46
C GLU A 181 6.28 -18.32 7.60
N ARG A 182 5.25 -17.76 6.95
CA ARG A 182 3.91 -18.37 6.93
C ARG A 182 3.90 -19.72 6.25
N LEU A 183 4.55 -19.83 5.09
CA LEU A 183 4.67 -21.11 4.38
C LEU A 183 5.40 -22.16 5.23
N SER A 184 6.49 -21.79 5.90
CA SER A 184 7.22 -22.69 6.80
C SER A 184 6.35 -23.14 7.97
N ASN A 185 5.62 -22.21 8.60
CA ASN A 185 4.70 -22.56 9.70
C ASN A 185 3.54 -23.43 9.21
N ASP A 186 3.02 -23.17 8.01
CA ASP A 186 1.97 -23.99 7.41
C ASP A 186 2.47 -25.42 7.16
N LEU A 187 3.69 -25.60 6.66
CA LEU A 187 4.31 -26.93 6.44
C LEU A 187 4.45 -27.76 7.72
N ASP A 188 4.60 -27.12 8.88
CA ASP A 188 4.70 -27.84 10.15
C ASP A 188 3.33 -28.35 10.66
N ILE A 189 2.22 -27.88 10.07
CA ILE A 189 0.85 -28.15 10.54
C ILE A 189 0.00 -28.87 9.49
N MET A 190 0.28 -28.67 8.19
CA MET A 190 -0.53 -29.19 7.08
C MET A 190 0.33 -29.85 6.00
N THR A 191 -0.31 -30.52 5.03
CA THR A 191 0.42 -31.17 3.93
C THR A 191 1.10 -30.14 3.04
N GLU A 192 2.19 -30.53 2.36
CA GLU A 192 2.96 -29.64 1.48
C GLU A 192 2.08 -29.06 0.38
N GLN A 193 1.18 -29.87 -0.17
CA GLN A 193 0.23 -29.42 -1.18
C GLN A 193 -0.75 -28.37 -0.64
N GLN A 194 -1.21 -28.51 0.61
CA GLN A 194 -2.10 -27.54 1.27
C GLN A 194 -1.36 -26.25 1.60
N ALA A 195 -0.15 -26.36 2.17
CA ALA A 195 0.70 -25.23 2.52
C ALA A 195 1.05 -24.39 1.28
N LEU A 196 1.40 -25.04 0.17
CA LEU A 196 1.65 -24.36 -1.10
C LEU A 196 0.41 -23.65 -1.66
N ASN A 197 -0.79 -24.26 -1.58
CA ASN A 197 -2.02 -23.59 -2.01
C ASN A 197 -2.29 -22.33 -1.18
N ARG A 198 -2.17 -22.45 0.15
CA ARG A 198 -2.35 -21.33 1.07
C ARG A 198 -1.32 -20.23 0.82
N PHE A 199 -0.07 -20.59 0.53
CA PHE A 199 0.95 -19.64 0.10
C PHE A 199 0.56 -18.91 -1.19
N ALA A 200 0.10 -19.61 -2.23
CA ALA A 200 -0.31 -18.99 -3.48
C ALA A 200 -1.52 -18.06 -3.31
N GLU A 201 -2.46 -18.41 -2.44
CA GLU A 201 -3.59 -17.57 -2.06
C GLU A 201 -3.14 -16.31 -1.31
N ASN A 202 -2.25 -16.49 -0.33
CA ASN A 202 -1.71 -15.41 0.49
C ASN A 202 -0.82 -14.44 -0.27
N VAL A 203 -0.06 -14.93 -1.26
CA VAL A 203 0.78 -14.08 -2.12
C VAL A 203 -0.09 -13.29 -3.10
N GLY A 204 -1.19 -13.89 -3.59
CA GLY A 204 -2.20 -13.21 -4.39
C GLY A 204 -1.80 -12.93 -5.85
N ILE A 205 -0.63 -13.38 -6.29
CA ILE A 205 -0.10 -13.10 -7.64
C ILE A 205 -0.29 -14.32 -8.54
N GLY A 206 -0.71 -14.10 -9.78
CA GLY A 206 -0.95 -15.18 -10.75
C GLY A 206 0.29 -16.04 -11.01
N ALA A 207 1.51 -15.49 -10.92
CA ALA A 207 2.75 -16.24 -11.04
C ALA A 207 2.92 -17.29 -9.92
N ALA A 208 2.60 -16.93 -8.67
CA ALA A 208 2.67 -17.86 -7.54
C ALA A 208 1.67 -19.01 -7.70
N LYS A 209 0.43 -18.69 -8.10
CA LYS A 209 -0.61 -19.71 -8.37
C LYS A 209 -0.20 -20.70 -9.46
N ARG A 210 0.34 -20.19 -10.57
CA ARG A 210 0.83 -21.04 -11.68
C ARG A 210 1.99 -21.93 -11.24
N PHE A 211 2.93 -21.37 -10.48
CA PHE A 211 4.07 -22.15 -9.97
C PHE A 211 3.61 -23.24 -9.02
N VAL A 212 2.78 -22.92 -8.03
CA VAL A 212 2.26 -23.91 -7.06
C VAL A 212 1.50 -25.03 -7.77
N PHE A 213 0.68 -24.70 -8.78
CA PHE A 213 0.00 -25.70 -9.59
C PHE A 213 0.98 -26.63 -10.32
N ALA A 214 2.05 -26.08 -10.91
CA ALA A 214 3.10 -26.87 -11.55
C ALA A 214 3.91 -27.71 -10.55
N MET A 215 4.20 -27.15 -9.38
CA MET A 215 4.93 -27.81 -8.30
C MET A 215 4.17 -29.02 -7.77
N LYS A 216 2.86 -28.87 -7.50
CA LYS A 216 2.00 -29.97 -7.06
C LYS A 216 2.00 -31.12 -8.06
N GLN A 217 1.85 -30.81 -9.36
CA GLN A 217 1.95 -31.83 -10.41
C GLN A 217 3.31 -32.52 -10.40
N ALA A 218 4.40 -31.76 -10.28
CA ALA A 218 5.74 -32.33 -10.26
C ALA A 218 6.02 -33.23 -9.03
N MET A 219 5.36 -32.99 -7.89
CA MET A 219 5.49 -33.82 -6.70
C MET A 219 4.89 -35.22 -6.87
N ASP A 220 3.84 -35.34 -7.67
CA ASP A 220 3.11 -36.60 -7.87
C ASP A 220 3.63 -37.40 -9.09
N MET A 221 4.61 -36.84 -9.82
CA MET A 221 5.16 -37.40 -11.06
C MET A 221 6.52 -38.08 -10.88
N SER A 222 6.96 -38.83 -11.88
CA SER A 222 8.31 -39.40 -11.88
C SER A 222 9.38 -38.29 -11.95
N LYS A 223 10.58 -38.55 -11.41
CA LYS A 223 11.69 -37.57 -11.38
C LYS A 223 12.02 -36.99 -12.77
N LYS A 224 11.88 -37.79 -13.83
CA LYS A 224 12.12 -37.36 -15.21
C LYS A 224 11.08 -36.34 -15.69
N GLU A 225 9.80 -36.58 -15.38
CA GLU A 225 8.69 -35.69 -15.75
C GLU A 225 8.70 -34.41 -14.91
N ALA A 226 8.95 -34.53 -13.60
CA ALA A 226 9.12 -33.40 -12.69
C ALA A 226 10.22 -32.44 -13.19
N ASN A 227 11.37 -32.99 -13.61
CA ASN A 227 12.47 -32.19 -14.18
C ASN A 227 12.07 -31.45 -15.47
N GLN A 228 11.21 -32.03 -16.32
CA GLN A 228 10.72 -31.32 -17.51
C GLN A 228 9.81 -30.14 -17.12
N ILE A 229 8.96 -30.31 -16.11
CA ILE A 229 8.13 -29.22 -15.58
C ILE A 229 9.01 -28.12 -14.99
N PHE A 230 10.00 -28.48 -14.17
CA PHE A 230 10.92 -27.55 -13.55
C PHE A 230 11.75 -26.76 -14.56
N ASN A 231 12.26 -27.41 -15.60
CA ASN A 231 12.98 -26.71 -16.68
C ASN A 231 12.11 -25.67 -17.39
N ARG A 232 10.85 -26.01 -17.67
CA ARG A 232 9.88 -25.04 -18.24
C ARG A 232 9.61 -23.89 -17.28
N GLN A 233 9.41 -24.18 -15.98
CA GLN A 233 9.19 -23.14 -14.96
C GLN A 233 10.40 -22.21 -14.81
N SER A 234 11.64 -22.74 -14.84
CA SER A 234 12.86 -21.93 -14.79
C SER A 234 12.97 -20.96 -15.97
N VAL A 235 12.61 -21.38 -17.19
CA VAL A 235 12.57 -20.48 -18.35
C VAL A 235 11.53 -19.36 -18.13
N LEU A 236 10.33 -19.71 -17.65
CA LEU A 236 9.29 -18.73 -17.33
C LEU A 236 9.71 -17.74 -16.24
N MET A 237 10.44 -18.20 -15.21
CA MET A 237 10.97 -17.34 -14.15
C MET A 237 11.98 -16.33 -14.70
N ARG A 238 12.91 -16.77 -15.56
CA ARG A 238 13.89 -15.90 -16.23
C ARG A 238 13.21 -14.85 -17.10
N GLU A 239 12.21 -15.24 -17.88
CA GLU A 239 11.43 -14.31 -18.70
C GLU A 239 10.71 -13.26 -17.84
N MET A 240 10.06 -13.69 -16.75
CA MET A 240 9.41 -12.76 -15.81
C MET A 240 10.42 -11.80 -15.18
N ARG A 241 11.61 -12.27 -14.82
CA ARG A 241 12.69 -11.43 -14.29
C ARG A 241 13.09 -10.33 -15.28
N ILE A 242 13.29 -10.68 -16.54
CA ILE A 242 13.59 -9.73 -17.62
C ILE A 242 12.44 -8.73 -17.81
N GLN A 243 11.19 -9.20 -17.81
CA GLN A 243 10.02 -8.32 -17.94
C GLN A 243 9.91 -7.33 -16.76
N ASN A 244 10.16 -7.80 -15.53
CA ASN A 244 10.15 -6.96 -14.34
C ASN A 244 11.24 -5.88 -14.40
N GLN A 245 12.45 -6.24 -14.81
CA GLN A 245 13.54 -5.29 -15.04
C GLN A 245 13.16 -4.24 -16.09
N ARG A 246 12.58 -4.66 -17.22
CA ARG A 246 12.09 -3.77 -18.27
C ARG A 246 11.01 -2.80 -17.75
N LYS A 247 10.07 -3.28 -16.93
CA LYS A 247 9.05 -2.42 -16.29
C LYS A 247 9.68 -1.38 -15.37
N ILE A 248 10.64 -1.78 -14.54
CA ILE A 248 11.36 -0.86 -13.64
C ILE A 248 12.08 0.22 -14.45
N ILE A 249 12.74 -0.14 -15.57
CA ILE A 249 13.44 0.82 -16.44
C ILE A 249 12.45 1.81 -17.06
N LYS A 250 11.32 1.33 -17.60
CA LYS A 250 10.29 2.17 -18.23
C LYS A 250 9.57 3.10 -17.26
N GLU A 251 9.32 2.67 -16.03
CA GLU A 251 8.56 3.47 -15.04
C GLU A 251 9.39 4.60 -14.40
N ARG A 252 10.73 4.49 -14.36
CA ARG A 252 11.62 5.52 -13.78
C ARG A 252 11.47 6.92 -14.43
N PRO A 253 11.52 7.08 -15.76
CA PRO A 253 11.43 8.40 -16.38
C PRO A 253 10.04 9.03 -16.25
N ALA A 254 8.96 8.25 -16.38
CA ALA A 254 7.59 8.77 -16.37
C ALA A 254 7.17 9.38 -15.02
N ARG A 255 7.58 8.76 -13.90
CA ARG A 255 7.27 9.29 -12.56
C ARG A 255 8.01 10.60 -12.26
N LEU A 256 9.24 10.74 -12.73
CA LEU A 256 10.01 11.97 -12.57
C LEU A 256 9.43 13.12 -13.40
N GLN A 257 8.95 12.82 -14.61
CA GLN A 257 8.31 13.82 -15.47
C GLN A 257 6.99 14.35 -14.90
N LEU A 258 6.12 13.49 -14.37
CA LEU A 258 4.83 13.92 -13.78
C LEU A 258 5.00 14.82 -12.54
N ILE A 259 5.99 14.52 -11.69
CA ILE A 259 6.29 15.36 -10.53
C ILE A 259 6.85 16.70 -10.99
N SER A 260 7.75 16.70 -11.96
CA SER A 260 8.35 17.93 -12.51
C SER A 260 7.30 18.82 -13.18
N SER A 261 6.43 18.26 -14.02
CA SER A 261 5.40 19.01 -14.74
C SER A 261 4.34 19.61 -13.81
N GLY A 262 3.95 18.89 -12.75
CA GLY A 262 2.99 19.37 -11.76
C GLY A 262 3.54 20.55 -10.93
N VAL A 263 4.82 20.51 -10.55
CA VAL A 263 5.48 21.62 -9.86
C VAL A 263 5.63 22.82 -10.79
N TYR A 264 6.01 22.62 -12.06
CA TYR A 264 6.11 23.70 -13.04
C TYR A 264 4.76 24.40 -13.30
N ALA A 265 3.69 23.63 -13.50
CA ALA A 265 2.36 24.20 -13.72
C ALA A 265 1.88 25.02 -12.50
N PHE A 266 2.18 24.56 -11.28
CA PHE A 266 1.80 25.27 -10.06
C PHE A 266 2.60 26.56 -9.84
N VAL A 267 3.91 26.53 -10.10
CA VAL A 267 4.79 27.71 -10.00
C VAL A 267 4.41 28.77 -11.04
N LEU A 268 3.97 28.39 -12.23
CA LEU A 268 3.51 29.31 -13.28
C LEU A 268 2.10 29.86 -13.03
N LEU A 269 1.17 29.05 -12.53
CA LEU A 269 -0.22 29.47 -12.31
C LEU A 269 -0.38 30.46 -11.15
N LEU A 270 0.46 30.38 -10.12
CA LEU A 270 0.40 31.28 -8.95
C LEU A 270 0.57 32.77 -9.31
N PRO A 271 1.63 33.21 -10.00
CA PRO A 271 1.78 34.62 -10.35
C PRO A 271 0.67 35.09 -11.30
N ILE A 272 0.21 34.24 -12.23
CA ILE A 272 -0.87 34.57 -13.16
C ILE A 272 -2.19 34.82 -12.40
N ALA A 273 -2.52 33.98 -11.44
CA ALA A 273 -3.72 34.14 -10.62
C ALA A 273 -3.67 35.41 -9.76
N ILE A 274 -2.50 35.73 -9.17
CA ILE A 274 -2.31 36.94 -8.36
C ILE A 274 -2.46 38.19 -9.21
N ILE A 275 -1.85 38.20 -10.40
CA ILE A 275 -1.93 39.32 -11.35
C ILE A 275 -3.36 39.49 -11.86
N GLY A 276 -4.03 38.39 -12.24
CA GLY A 276 -5.40 38.43 -12.73
C GLY A 276 -6.39 39.00 -11.71
N VAL A 277 -6.27 38.59 -10.43
CA VAL A 277 -7.11 39.13 -9.35
C VAL A 277 -6.77 40.59 -9.04
N ALA A 278 -5.49 40.98 -9.08
CA ALA A 278 -5.09 42.37 -8.89
C ALA A 278 -5.61 43.28 -10.01
N PHE A 279 -5.65 42.79 -11.25
CA PHE A 279 -6.14 43.51 -12.41
C PHE A 279 -7.66 43.70 -12.37
N VAL A 280 -8.43 42.65 -12.06
CA VAL A 280 -9.89 42.75 -11.89
C VAL A 280 -10.24 43.74 -10.76
N LYS A 281 -9.45 43.77 -9.70
CA LYS A 281 -9.64 44.70 -8.59
C LYS A 281 -9.29 46.16 -8.95
N SER A 282 -8.29 46.40 -9.80
CA SER A 282 -7.98 47.76 -10.25
C SER A 282 -9.04 48.30 -11.21
N MET A 283 -9.62 47.43 -12.04
CA MET A 283 -10.74 47.80 -12.91
C MET A 283 -12.04 48.05 -12.14
N GLY A 284 -12.33 47.24 -11.11
CA GLY A 284 -13.51 47.43 -10.27
C GLY A 284 -13.42 48.62 -9.30
N ALA A 285 -12.24 49.21 -9.12
CA ALA A 285 -12.05 50.44 -8.34
C ALA A 285 -12.09 51.72 -9.20
N MET A 286 -12.25 51.58 -10.53
CA MET A 286 -12.27 52.66 -11.50
C MET A 286 -13.67 52.91 -12.09
N ILE A 287 -14.68 52.17 -11.59
CA ILE A 287 -16.14 52.37 -11.81
C ILE A 287 -16.73 52.80 -10.46
#